data_AF-A0AAU2XHN7-F1
#
_entry.id   AF-A0AAU2XHN7-F1
#
_cell.length_a   1.000
_cell.length_b   1.000
_cell.length_c   1.000
_cell.angle_alpha   90.00
_cell.angle_beta   90.00
_cell.angle_gamma   90.00
#
_symmetry.space_group_name_H-M   'P 1'
#
loop_
_entity.id
_entity.type
_entity.pdbx_description
1 polymer ?
#
loop_
_entity_poly.entity_id
_entity_poly.type
_entity_poly.pdbx_seq_one_letter_code
_entity_poly.pdbx_strand_id
1 'polypeptide(L)' 'MAKEIRITVDDETFEELQRLAADGHVEPAQYASQRLTADLARVRFLEGAKAFADEHGQAFAERFGTGPSSSHAA' A
#
# COMPACT_ATOMS: atom_id res chain seq x y z
N MET A 1 0.92 -25.24 7.66
CA MET A 1 2.28 -25.25 8.26
C MET A 1 2.76 -23.82 8.37
N ALA A 2 3.33 -23.43 9.52
CA ALA A 2 3.93 -22.11 9.66
C ALA A 2 5.19 -21.99 8.78
N LYS A 3 5.47 -20.78 8.28
CA LYS A 3 6.67 -20.44 7.50
C LYS A 3 7.42 -19.34 8.26
N GLU A 4 8.74 -19.46 8.37
CA GLU A 4 9.61 -18.47 9.03
C GLU A 4 10.43 -17.72 7.97
N ILE A 5 10.57 -16.42 8.16
CA ILE A 5 11.47 -15.55 7.39
C ILE A 5 12.37 -14.84 8.40
N ARG A 6 13.68 -14.86 8.17
CA ARG A 6 14.66 -14.11 8.97
C ARG A 6 15.13 -12.90 8.18
N ILE A 7 15.02 -11.73 8.79
CA ILE A 7 15.41 -10.46 8.18
C ILE A 7 16.49 -9.84 9.07
N THR A 8 17.64 -9.54 8.49
CA THR A 8 18.69 -8.77 9.16
C THR A 8 18.42 -7.29 8.92
N VAL A 9 18.42 -6.50 9.99
CA VAL A 9 18.27 -5.04 9.97
C VAL A 9 19.41 -4.43 10.79
N ASP A 10 19.67 -3.13 10.60
CA ASP A 10 20.57 -2.39 11.48
C ASP A 10 19.94 -2.13 12.85
N ASP A 11 20.77 -1.72 13.81
CA ASP A 11 20.38 -1.50 15.21
C ASP A 11 19.31 -0.40 15.32
N GLU A 12 19.44 0.68 14.55
CA GLU A 12 18.48 1.80 14.56
C GLU A 12 17.09 1.35 14.12
N THR A 13 17.00 0.61 13.01
CA THR A 13 15.74 0.03 12.52
C THR A 13 15.15 -0.94 13.54
N PHE A 14 15.99 -1.73 14.21
CA PHE A 14 15.54 -2.67 15.22
C PHE A 14 14.99 -1.96 16.47
N GLU A 15 15.66 -0.92 16.95
CA GLU A 15 15.20 -0.09 18.07
C GLU A 15 13.89 0.63 17.75
N GLU A 16 13.76 1.21 16.56
CA GLU A 16 12.53 1.85 16.13
C GLU A 16 11.37 0.85 16.06
N LEU A 17 11.61 -0.36 15.53
CA LEU A 17 10.61 -1.41 15.49
C LEU A 17 10.13 -1.80 16.89
N GLN A 18 11.05 -1.94 17.85
CA GLN A 18 10.69 -2.22 19.25
C GLN A 18 9.86 -1.09 19.86
N ARG A 19 10.25 0.17 19.63
CA ARG A 19 9.53 1.33 20.12
C ARG A 19 8.09 1.37 19.59
N LEU A 20 7.91 1.18 18.28
CA LEU A 20 6.59 1.20 17.65
C LEU A 20 5.72 0.01 18.09
N ALA A 21 6.32 -1.16 18.29
CA ALA A 21 5.61 -2.32 18.83
C ALA A 21 5.14 -2.06 20.28
N ALA A 22 6.00 -1.44 21.10
CA ALA A 22 5.67 -1.06 22.47
C ALA A 22 4.56 -0.01 22.53
N ASP A 23 4.60 1.02 21.67
CA ASP A 23 3.54 2.04 21.55
C ASP A 23 2.18 1.37 21.24
N GLY A 24 2.19 0.34 20.39
CA GLY A 24 1.02 -0.46 20.04
C GLY A 24 0.64 -1.55 21.06
N HIS A 25 1.42 -1.73 22.13
CA HIS A 25 1.28 -2.82 23.11
C HIS A 25 1.27 -4.23 22.45
N VAL A 26 2.13 -4.42 21.46
CA VAL A 26 2.25 -5.67 20.69
C VAL A 26 3.68 -6.20 20.78
N GLU A 27 3.85 -7.52 20.71
CA GLU A 27 5.17 -8.13 20.60
C GLU A 27 5.88 -7.69 19.31
N PRO A 28 7.20 -7.36 19.34
CA PRO A 28 7.94 -6.88 18.17
C PRO A 28 7.83 -7.79 16.94
N ALA A 29 7.92 -9.11 17.14
CA ALA A 29 7.79 -10.08 16.05
C ALA A 29 6.39 -10.08 15.42
N GLN A 30 5.35 -9.91 16.24
CA GLN A 30 3.96 -9.82 15.77
C GLN A 30 3.73 -8.50 15.04
N TYR A 31 4.23 -7.39 15.57
CA TYR A 31 4.20 -6.08 14.93
C TYR A 31 4.88 -6.12 13.55
N ALA A 32 6.09 -6.68 13.46
CA ALA A 32 6.81 -6.87 12.21
C ALA A 32 6.02 -7.71 11.20
N SER A 33 5.43 -8.83 11.64
CA SER A 33 4.61 -9.70 10.79
C SER A 33 3.37 -8.99 10.24
N GLN A 34 2.68 -8.21 11.07
CA GLN A 34 1.51 -7.42 10.66
C GLN A 34 1.88 -6.35 9.64
N ARG A 35 2.97 -5.60 9.88
CA ARG A 35 3.47 -4.57 8.96
C ARG A 35 3.87 -5.18 7.61
N LEU A 36 4.62 -6.29 7.62
CA LEU A 36 5.02 -6.99 6.39
C LEU A 36 3.80 -7.49 5.60
N THR A 37 2.79 -8.02 6.29
CA THR A 37 1.55 -8.50 5.65
C THR A 37 0.75 -7.35 5.05
N ALA A 38 0.64 -6.23 5.77
CA ALA A 38 -0.06 -5.03 5.31
C ALA A 38 0.63 -4.42 4.09
N ASP A 39 1.96 -4.34 4.10
CA ASP A 39 2.72 -3.79 2.98
C ASP A 39 2.63 -4.69 1.74
N LEU A 40 2.66 -6.02 1.89
CA LEU A 40 2.44 -6.96 0.79
C LEU A 40 1.03 -6.85 0.19
N ALA A 41 0.01 -6.71 1.04
CA ALA A 41 -1.37 -6.50 0.59
C ALA A 41 -1.51 -5.17 -0.16
N ARG A 42 -0.86 -4.10 0.34
CA ARG A 42 -0.86 -2.78 -0.28
C ARG A 42 -0.22 -2.79 -1.67
N VAL A 43 0.94 -3.42 -1.83
CA VAL A 43 1.61 -3.53 -3.15
C VAL A 43 0.69 -4.21 -4.16
N ARG A 44 0.12 -5.37 -3.79
CA ARG A 44 -0.82 -6.11 -4.65
C ARG A 44 -2.05 -5.28 -5.03
N PHE A 45 -2.59 -4.54 -4.07
CA PHE A 45 -3.71 -3.65 -4.32
C PHE A 45 -3.35 -2.54 -5.31
N LEU A 46 -2.22 -1.87 -5.12
CA LEU A 46 -1.79 -0.78 -6.01
C LEU A 46 -1.50 -1.28 -7.43
N GLU A 47 -0.85 -2.43 -7.57
CA GLU A 47 -0.61 -3.07 -8.87
C GLU A 47 -1.92 -3.43 -9.58
N GLY A 48 -2.86 -4.05 -8.86
CA GLY A 48 -4.17 -4.38 -9.40
C GLY A 48 -4.99 -3.14 -9.78
N ALA A 49 -4.99 -2.11 -8.92
CA ALA A 49 -5.67 -0.85 -9.19
C ALA A 49 -5.08 -0.14 -10.42
N LYS A 50 -3.74 -0.17 -10.57
CA LYS A 50 -3.07 0.35 -11.76
C LYS A 50 -3.49 -0.43 -13.01
N ALA A 51 -3.44 -1.75 -12.98
CA ALA A 51 -3.84 -2.58 -14.12
C ALA A 51 -5.29 -2.30 -14.54
N PHE A 52 -6.20 -2.22 -13.56
CA PHE A 52 -7.60 -1.89 -13.80
C PHE A 52 -7.77 -0.49 -14.42
N ALA A 53 -7.04 0.51 -13.91
CA ALA A 53 -7.07 1.86 -14.47
C ALA A 53 -6.46 1.92 -15.88
N ASP A 54 -5.39 1.18 -16.14
CA ASP A 54 -4.79 1.10 -17.47
C ASP A 54 -5.75 0.42 -18.49
N GLU A 55 -6.52 -0.59 -18.06
CA GLU A 55 -7.47 -1.31 -18.92
C GLU A 55 -8.78 -0.55 -19.15
N HIS A 56 -9.34 0.08 -18.11
CA HIS A 56 -10.69 0.63 -18.16
C HIS A 56 -10.75 2.15 -17.99
N GLY A 57 -9.65 2.79 -17.60
CA GLY A 57 -9.62 4.21 -17.25
C GLY A 57 -10.02 5.11 -18.41
N GLN A 58 -9.61 4.79 -19.64
CA GLN A 58 -9.99 5.58 -20.81
C GLN A 58 -11.49 5.48 -21.09
N ALA A 59 -12.07 4.29 -21.11
CA ALA A 59 -13.51 4.10 -21.33
C ALA A 59 -14.35 4.76 -20.22
N PHE A 60 -13.87 4.72 -18.97
CA PHE A 60 -14.47 5.43 -17.86
C PHE A 60 -14.41 6.96 -18.06
N ALA A 61 -13.25 7.49 -18.45
CA ALA A 61 -13.06 8.92 -18.70
C ALA A 61 -13.88 9.42 -19.90
N GLU A 62 -14.03 8.63 -20.97
CA GLU A 62 -14.89 8.96 -22.09
C GLU A 62 -16.38 9.04 -21.70
N ARG A 63 -16.81 8.19 -20.76
CA ARG A 63 -18.21 8.11 -20.34
C ARG A 63 -18.59 9.09 -19.23
N PHE A 64 -17.66 9.38 -18.31
CA PHE A 64 -17.93 10.14 -17.08
C PHE A 64 -16.98 11.31 -16.86
N GLY A 65 -15.89 11.41 -17.63
CA GLY A 65 -14.98 12.53 -17.54
C GLY A 65 -15.66 13.81 -18.01
N THR A 66 -15.47 14.89 -17.25
CA THR A 66 -15.71 16.22 -17.79
C THR A 66 -14.64 16.44 -18.86
N GLY A 67 -15.00 16.31 -20.13
CA GLY A 67 -14.09 16.63 -21.25
C GLY A 67 -13.47 18.03 -21.09
N PRO A 68 -12.45 18.40 -21.91
CA PRO A 68 -11.95 19.77 -21.90
C PRO A 68 -13.17 20.69 -22.02
N SER A 69 -13.35 21.55 -21.02
CA SER A 69 -14.51 22.42 -20.86
C SER A 69 -14.98 22.88 -22.22
N SER A 70 -16.26 22.67 -22.53
CA SER A 70 -16.89 23.43 -23.59
C SER A 70 -16.70 24.90 -23.23
N SER A 71 -15.66 25.50 -23.78
CA SER A 71 -15.48 26.94 -23.81
C SER A 71 -16.58 27.45 -24.73
N HIS A 72 -17.73 27.68 -24.12
CA HIS A 72 -18.83 28.40 -24.71
C HIS A 72 -19.23 29.47 -23.71
N ALA A 73 -18.63 30.66 -23.87
CA ALA A 73 -19.26 31.96 -23.68
C ALA A 73 -18.20 33.07 -23.78
N ALA A 74 -18.09 33.67 -24.97
CA ALA A 74 -18.05 35.12 -25.18
C ALA A 74 -18.39 35.40 -26.64
#